data_AF-A0A2P2KTG8-F1
#
_entry.id   AF-A0A2P2KTG8-F1
#
_cell.length_a   1.000
_cell.length_b   1.000
_cell.length_c   1.000
_cell.angle_alpha   90.00
_cell.angle_beta   90.00
_cell.angle_gamma   90.00
#
_symmetry.space_group_name_H-M   'P 1'
#
loop_
_entity.id
_entity.type
_entity.pdbx_description
1 polymer ?
#
loop_
_entity_poly.entity_id
_entity_poly.type
_entity_poly.pdbx_seq_one_letter_code
_entity_poly.pdbx_strand_id
1 'polypeptide(L)'
;MADPVSALPPPRSATDLFSDPLGAHPLWFKPDLFLSPTFDSESYISELRTFVPFGTLRSELQAYLASLKHELIDLINRDYGDFVNLSTKLVDVDGAVVRMRAPLLELREKIEGFRGSVEGSLVALRNGLKQRSEAAAAREILERLLDTFHVVSKASFVVLNGNYHNKIKCVFYKIRIH
;
A
#
# COMPACT_ATOMS: atom_id res chain seq x y z
N MET A 1 -15.17 17.60 -7.30
CA MET A 1 -15.68 17.28 -5.96
C MET A 1 -17.01 16.58 -6.16
N ALA A 2 -17.05 15.27 -5.98
CA ALA A 2 -18.26 14.47 -6.16
C ALA A 2 -18.73 14.03 -4.77
N ASP A 3 -19.93 14.46 -4.39
CA ASP A 3 -20.61 14.10 -3.16
C ASP A 3 -21.01 12.61 -3.16
N PRO A 4 -20.95 11.90 -2.01
CA PRO A 4 -21.45 10.55 -1.92
C PRO A 4 -22.98 10.57 -1.83
N VAL A 5 -23.61 9.99 -2.85
CA VAL A 5 -25.06 9.70 -2.86
C VAL A 5 -25.37 8.76 -1.69
N SER A 6 -26.04 9.31 -0.68
CA SER A 6 -26.64 8.56 0.42
C SER A 6 -27.70 7.63 -0.17
N ALA A 7 -27.41 6.33 -0.20
CA ALA A 7 -28.33 5.31 -0.70
C ALA A 7 -29.53 5.22 0.25
N LEU A 8 -30.69 5.64 -0.25
CA LEU A 8 -31.98 5.51 0.41
C LEU A 8 -32.24 4.02 0.73
N PRO A 9 -32.61 3.66 1.98
CA PRO A 9 -32.98 2.29 2.29
C PRO A 9 -34.20 1.89 1.45
N PRO A 10 -34.31 0.61 1.04
CA PRO A 10 -35.41 0.13 0.21
C PRO A 10 -36.76 0.47 0.88
N PRO A 11 -37.82 0.74 0.09
CA PRO A 11 -39.14 1.00 0.63
C PRO A 11 -39.53 -0.18 1.52
N ARG A 12 -39.65 0.08 2.81
CA ARG A 12 -40.08 -0.88 3.82
C ARG A 12 -41.45 -1.37 3.35
N SER A 13 -41.50 -2.64 2.92
CA SER A 13 -42.75 -3.24 2.53
C SER A 13 -43.72 -3.12 3.71
N ALA A 14 -44.94 -2.64 3.48
CA ALA A 14 -45.96 -2.46 4.52
C ALA A 14 -46.33 -3.76 5.26
N THR A 15 -45.78 -4.89 4.82
CA THR A 15 -45.83 -6.19 5.46
C THR A 15 -45.10 -6.26 6.82
N ASP A 16 -44.14 -5.37 7.11
CA ASP A 16 -43.43 -5.39 8.41
C ASP A 16 -44.23 -4.78 9.58
N LEU A 17 -45.30 -4.02 9.31
CA LEU A 17 -46.19 -3.45 10.33
C LEU A 17 -47.38 -4.34 10.66
N PHE A 18 -47.65 -5.33 9.81
CA PHE A 18 -48.63 -6.39 10.02
C PHE A 18 -47.94 -7.75 10.08
N SER A 19 -46.80 -7.81 10.78
CA SER A 19 -46.28 -9.09 11.24
C SER A 19 -47.25 -9.63 12.29
N ASP A 20 -48.33 -10.24 11.78
CA ASP A 20 -49.20 -11.18 12.48
C ASP A 20 -48.27 -12.20 13.14
N PRO A 21 -48.35 -12.44 14.46
CA PRO A 21 -47.39 -13.30 15.14
C PRO A 21 -47.47 -14.68 14.50
N LEU A 22 -46.41 -15.02 13.78
CA LEU A 22 -46.05 -16.33 13.23
C LEU A 22 -47.02 -17.44 13.65
N GLY A 23 -47.95 -17.82 12.78
CA GLY A 23 -48.75 -19.04 12.92
C GLY A 23 -49.46 -19.18 14.27
N ALA A 24 -50.41 -18.28 14.55
CA ALA A 24 -51.17 -18.20 15.79
C ALA A 24 -51.65 -19.58 16.30
N HIS A 25 -50.86 -20.16 17.20
CA HIS A 25 -51.33 -21.25 18.02
C HIS A 25 -52.59 -20.80 18.78
N PRO A 26 -53.51 -21.71 19.09
CA PRO A 26 -54.65 -21.38 19.92
C PRO A 26 -54.22 -20.69 21.22
N LEU A 27 -54.99 -19.73 21.73
CA LEU A 27 -54.61 -18.93 22.92
C LEU A 27 -54.32 -19.77 24.18
N TRP A 28 -54.81 -21.01 24.22
CA TRP A 28 -54.55 -21.98 25.29
C TRP A 28 -53.20 -22.70 25.15
N PHE A 29 -52.61 -22.70 23.95
CA PHE A 29 -51.32 -23.30 23.67
C PHE A 29 -50.22 -22.28 23.90
N LYS A 30 -49.35 -22.56 24.88
CA LYS A 30 -48.30 -21.65 25.36
C LYS A 30 -46.94 -22.34 25.24
N PRO A 31 -46.32 -22.31 24.05
CA PRO A 31 -45.06 -23.02 23.80
C PRO A 31 -43.90 -22.48 24.62
N ASP A 32 -43.95 -21.22 25.05
CA ASP A 32 -42.94 -20.60 25.92
C ASP A 32 -42.74 -21.35 27.25
N LEU A 33 -43.79 -22.02 27.74
CA LEU A 33 -43.72 -22.83 28.96
C LEU A 33 -42.77 -24.02 28.81
N PHE A 34 -42.57 -24.53 27.60
CA PHE A 34 -41.64 -25.64 27.32
C PHE A 34 -40.17 -25.25 27.52
N LEU A 35 -39.86 -23.95 27.49
CA LEU A 35 -38.51 -23.44 27.72
C LEU A 35 -38.20 -23.24 29.22
N SER A 36 -39.22 -23.36 30.08
CA SER A 36 -39.05 -23.19 31.52
C SER A 36 -38.27 -24.36 32.14
N PRO A 37 -37.28 -24.10 33.01
CA PRO A 37 -36.53 -25.15 33.69
C PRO A 37 -37.38 -25.95 34.70
N THR A 38 -38.55 -25.43 35.10
CA THR A 38 -39.50 -26.09 36.01
C THR A 38 -40.72 -26.65 35.29
N PHE A 39 -40.64 -26.79 33.97
CA PHE A 39 -41.75 -27.33 33.18
C PHE A 39 -42.03 -28.78 33.56
N ASP A 40 -43.30 -29.07 33.87
CA ASP A 40 -43.78 -30.43 34.10
C ASP A 40 -44.89 -30.75 33.08
N SER A 41 -44.69 -31.83 32.32
CA SER A 41 -45.60 -32.21 31.24
C SER A 41 -46.93 -32.76 31.76
N GLU A 42 -46.92 -33.45 32.90
CA GLU A 42 -48.13 -34.08 33.46
C GLU A 42 -49.11 -33.01 33.97
N SER A 43 -48.61 -32.05 34.77
CA SER A 43 -49.43 -30.90 35.21
C SER A 43 -49.96 -30.10 34.02
N TYR A 44 -49.11 -29.76 33.04
CA TYR A 44 -49.51 -29.01 31.85
C TYR A 44 -50.65 -29.69 31.05
N ILE A 45 -50.53 -31.00 30.80
CA ILE A 45 -51.57 -31.76 30.09
C ILE A 45 -52.85 -31.86 30.94
N SER A 46 -52.71 -32.08 32.25
CA SER A 46 -53.85 -32.21 33.15
C SER A 46 -54.69 -30.92 33.22
N GLU A 47 -54.02 -29.76 33.27
CA GLU A 47 -54.67 -28.44 33.26
C GLU A 47 -55.40 -28.21 31.93
N LEU A 48 -54.75 -28.44 30.79
CA LEU A 48 -55.36 -28.20 29.48
C LEU A 48 -56.52 -29.16 29.17
N ARG A 49 -56.46 -30.40 29.67
CA ARG A 49 -57.51 -31.41 29.43
C ARG A 49 -58.85 -31.05 30.09
N THR A 50 -58.87 -30.12 31.05
CA THR A 50 -60.11 -29.62 31.66
C THR A 50 -60.95 -28.77 30.69
N PHE A 51 -60.34 -28.19 29.66
CA PHE A 51 -61.02 -27.29 28.71
C PHE A 51 -60.76 -27.60 27.23
N VAL A 52 -59.83 -28.52 26.90
CA VAL A 52 -59.44 -28.86 25.52
C VAL A 52 -59.52 -30.38 25.27
N PRO A 53 -60.16 -30.83 24.17
CA PRO A 53 -60.16 -32.23 23.78
C PRO A 53 -58.73 -32.76 23.52
N PHE A 54 -58.44 -33.97 24.00
CA PHE A 54 -57.12 -34.57 23.88
C PHE A 54 -56.63 -34.71 22.43
N GLY A 55 -57.54 -34.99 21.49
CA GLY A 55 -57.20 -35.07 20.06
C GLY A 55 -56.64 -33.76 19.51
N THR A 56 -57.23 -32.64 19.89
CA THR A 56 -56.82 -31.29 19.48
C THR A 56 -55.50 -30.89 20.11
N LEU A 57 -55.30 -31.19 21.40
CA LEU A 57 -54.01 -30.97 22.07
C LEU A 57 -52.89 -31.75 21.38
N ARG A 58 -53.13 -33.02 21.05
CA ARG A 58 -52.15 -33.88 20.38
C ARG A 58 -51.80 -33.36 18.98
N SER A 59 -52.80 -32.94 18.19
CA SER A 59 -52.53 -32.40 16.86
C SER A 59 -51.72 -31.11 16.92
N GLU A 60 -52.02 -30.24 17.88
CA GLU A 60 -51.29 -28.98 18.06
C GLU A 60 -49.83 -29.20 18.45
N LEU A 61 -49.57 -30.13 19.39
CA LEU A 61 -48.21 -30.51 19.78
C LEU A 61 -47.42 -31.11 18.62
N GLN A 62 -48.06 -31.95 17.79
CA GLN A 62 -47.43 -32.53 16.61
C GLN A 62 -47.12 -31.46 15.55
N ALA A 63 -48.02 -30.51 15.34
CA ALA A 63 -47.81 -29.39 14.43
C ALA A 63 -46.66 -28.49 14.92
N TYR A 64 -46.62 -28.17 16.21
CA TYR A 64 -45.53 -27.39 16.81
C TYR A 64 -44.17 -28.09 16.68
N LEU A 65 -44.12 -29.40 16.96
CA LEU A 65 -42.89 -30.20 16.80
C LEU A 65 -42.41 -30.22 15.34
N ALA A 66 -43.34 -30.38 14.39
CA ALA A 66 -43.01 -30.36 12.97
C ALA A 66 -42.48 -28.99 12.52
N SER A 67 -43.09 -27.90 13.00
CA SER A 67 -42.63 -26.53 12.76
C SER A 67 -41.22 -26.31 13.31
N LEU A 68 -40.97 -26.70 14.56
CA LEU A 68 -39.66 -26.54 15.19
C LEU A 68 -38.57 -27.35 14.48
N LYS A 69 -38.90 -28.57 14.02
CA LYS A 69 -37.98 -29.37 13.21
C LYS A 69 -37.65 -28.69 11.89
N HIS A 70 -38.63 -28.06 11.24
CA HIS A 70 -38.41 -27.34 9.99
C HIS A 70 -37.54 -26.11 10.21
N GLU A 71 -37.83 -25.32 11.24
CA GLU A 71 -37.03 -24.14 11.62
C GLU A 71 -35.58 -24.53 11.95
N LEU A 72 -35.36 -25.64 12.65
CA LEU A 72 -34.01 -26.15 12.92
C LEU A 72 -33.26 -26.48 11.62
N ILE A 73 -33.93 -27.13 10.67
CA ILE A 73 -33.33 -27.45 9.37
C ILE A 73 -33.00 -26.17 8.61
N ASP A 74 -33.89 -25.19 8.61
CA ASP A 74 -33.68 -23.90 7.94
C ASP A 74 -32.52 -23.12 8.58
N LEU A 75 -32.43 -23.13 9.91
CA LEU A 75 -31.33 -22.53 10.65
C LEU A 75 -30.00 -23.18 10.28
N ILE A 76 -29.93 -24.53 10.28
CA ILE A 76 -28.73 -25.27 9.88
C ILE A 76 -28.37 -24.96 8.43
N ASN A 77 -29.34 -24.96 7.53
CA ASN A 77 -29.10 -24.69 6.10
C ASN A 77 -28.59 -23.26 5.88
N ARG A 78 -29.14 -22.28 6.59
CA ARG A 78 -28.68 -20.88 6.55
C ARG A 78 -27.24 -20.77 7.04
N ASP A 79 -26.96 -21.31 8.22
CA ASP A 79 -25.63 -21.24 8.83
C ASP A 79 -24.59 -22.02 7.99
N TYR A 80 -25.00 -23.13 7.35
CA TYR A 80 -24.17 -23.85 6.39
C TYR A 80 -23.88 -23.01 5.13
N GLY A 81 -24.88 -22.33 4.60
CA GLY A 81 -24.70 -21.40 3.47
C GLY A 81 -23.71 -20.27 3.79
N ASP A 82 -23.79 -19.71 5.00
CA ASP A 82 -22.86 -18.69 5.47
C ASP A 82 -21.44 -19.23 5.62
N PHE A 83 -21.27 -20.44 6.17
CA PHE A 83 -19.97 -21.09 6.29
C PHE A 83 -19.32 -21.37 4.92
N VAL A 84 -20.09 -21.88 3.96
CA VAL A 84 -19.60 -22.14 2.58
C VAL A 84 -19.24 -20.83 1.87
N ASN A 85 -20.06 -19.79 2.01
CA ASN A 85 -19.78 -18.47 1.46
C ASN A 85 -18.50 -17.86 2.06
N LEU A 86 -18.34 -17.97 3.38
CA LEU A 86 -17.14 -17.48 4.07
C LEU A 86 -15.90 -18.24 3.62
N SER A 87 -15.94 -19.57 3.57
CA SER A 87 -14.79 -20.38 3.10
C SER A 87 -14.41 -20.07 1.66
N THR A 88 -15.38 -19.85 0.77
CA THR A 88 -15.14 -19.44 -0.61
C THR A 88 -14.46 -18.06 -0.68
N LYS A 89 -14.92 -17.09 0.13
CA LYS A 89 -14.31 -15.76 0.21
C LYS A 89 -12.86 -15.81 0.72
N LEU A 90 -12.58 -16.64 1.73
CA LEU A 90 -11.22 -16.83 2.24
C LEU A 90 -10.28 -17.38 1.16
N VAL A 91 -10.71 -18.40 0.41
CA VAL A 91 -9.93 -18.96 -0.69
C VAL A 91 -9.63 -17.91 -1.77
N ASP A 92 -10.58 -17.02 -2.08
CA ASP A 92 -10.33 -15.93 -3.04
C ASP A 92 -9.34 -14.88 -2.51
N VAL A 93 -9.37 -14.59 -1.21
CA VAL A 93 -8.37 -13.71 -0.56
C VAL A 93 -6.98 -14.33 -0.66
N ASP A 94 -6.81 -15.62 -0.36
CA ASP A 94 -5.53 -16.32 -0.53
C ASP A 94 -5.05 -16.26 -1.98
N GLY A 95 -5.97 -16.46 -2.94
CA GLY A 95 -5.70 -16.29 -4.36
C GLY A 95 -5.23 -14.87 -4.70
N ALA A 96 -5.87 -13.83 -4.13
CA ALA A 96 -5.48 -12.44 -4.34
C ALA A 96 -4.09 -12.14 -3.76
N VAL A 97 -3.76 -12.67 -2.58
CA VAL A 97 -2.43 -12.54 -1.97
C VAL A 97 -1.36 -13.16 -2.87
N VAL A 98 -1.61 -14.37 -3.39
CA VAL A 98 -0.68 -15.03 -4.32
C VAL A 98 -0.51 -14.21 -5.60
N ARG A 99 -1.60 -13.68 -6.18
CA ARG A 99 -1.57 -12.82 -7.37
C ARG A 99 -0.80 -11.52 -7.16
N MET A 100 -0.82 -10.95 -5.94
CA MET A 100 -0.12 -9.69 -5.62
C MET A 100 1.36 -9.87 -5.29
N ARG A 101 1.80 -11.08 -4.93
CA ARG A 101 3.19 -11.32 -4.55
C ARG A 101 4.19 -11.03 -5.67
N ALA A 102 3.92 -11.51 -6.88
CA ALA A 102 4.78 -11.29 -8.05
C ALA A 102 4.91 -9.79 -8.43
N PRO A 103 3.82 -9.03 -8.66
CA PRO A 103 3.93 -7.62 -9.06
C PRO A 103 4.59 -6.74 -7.98
N LEU A 104 4.44 -7.07 -6.70
CA LEU A 104 5.15 -6.35 -5.62
C LEU A 104 6.65 -6.63 -5.62
N LEU A 105 7.07 -7.87 -5.92
CA LEU A 105 8.49 -8.20 -6.10
C LEU A 105 9.08 -7.50 -7.32
N GLU A 106 8.38 -7.53 -8.45
CA GLU A 106 8.80 -6.81 -9.66
C GLU A 106 8.93 -5.31 -9.42
N LEU A 107 7.99 -4.71 -8.70
CA LEU A 107 8.06 -3.29 -8.34
C LEU A 107 9.29 -3.00 -7.47
N ARG A 108 9.56 -3.85 -6.48
CA ARG A 108 10.75 -3.73 -5.64
C ARG A 108 12.03 -3.81 -6.47
N GLU A 109 12.14 -4.78 -7.37
CA GLU A 109 13.29 -4.93 -8.27
C GLU A 109 13.47 -3.70 -9.17
N LYS A 110 12.38 -3.16 -9.72
CA LYS A 110 12.42 -1.92 -10.50
C LYS A 110 12.94 -0.74 -9.67
N ILE A 111 12.44 -0.56 -8.46
CA ILE A 111 12.89 0.52 -7.55
C ILE A 111 14.38 0.37 -7.24
N GLU A 112 14.84 -0.84 -6.95
CA GLU A 112 16.26 -1.14 -6.71
C GLU A 112 17.11 -0.81 -7.95
N GLY A 113 16.66 -1.20 -9.15
CA GLY A 113 17.32 -0.87 -10.41
C GLY A 113 17.41 0.65 -10.66
N PHE A 114 16.33 1.38 -10.42
CA PHE A 114 16.33 2.84 -10.53
C PHE A 114 17.29 3.48 -9.53
N ARG A 115 17.29 3.02 -8.28
CA ARG A 115 18.21 3.53 -7.25
C ARG A 115 19.66 3.31 -7.66
N GLY A 116 20.00 2.12 -8.18
CA GLY A 116 21.33 1.82 -8.71
C GLY A 116 21.72 2.73 -9.89
N SER A 117 20.80 2.99 -10.82
CA SER A 117 21.03 3.88 -11.95
C SER A 117 21.29 5.34 -11.53
N VAL A 118 20.52 5.83 -10.55
CA VAL A 118 20.69 7.17 -9.99
C VAL A 118 22.03 7.29 -9.28
N GLU A 119 22.40 6.31 -8.44
CA GLU A 119 23.68 6.31 -7.74
C GLU A 119 24.86 6.26 -8.73
N GLY A 120 24.78 5.40 -9.75
CA GLY A 120 25.80 5.32 -10.80
C GLY A 120 25.97 6.65 -11.55
N SER A 121 24.86 7.32 -11.88
CA SER A 121 24.87 8.64 -12.53
C SER A 121 25.48 9.71 -11.64
N LEU A 122 25.18 9.66 -10.33
CA LEU A 122 25.71 10.59 -9.34
C LEU A 122 27.23 10.44 -9.19
N VAL A 123 27.72 9.19 -9.09
CA VAL A 123 29.16 8.89 -9.06
C VAL A 123 29.85 9.37 -10.33
N ALA A 124 29.29 9.09 -11.51
CA ALA A 124 29.84 9.55 -12.78
C ALA A 124 29.93 11.07 -12.85
N LEU A 125 28.88 11.78 -12.41
CA LEU A 125 28.87 13.25 -12.35
C LEU A 125 29.94 13.80 -11.39
N ARG A 126 30.05 13.23 -10.18
CA ARG A 126 31.07 13.64 -9.20
C ARG A 126 32.48 13.45 -9.75
N ASN A 127 32.75 12.31 -10.37
CA ASN A 127 34.04 12.03 -10.99
C ASN A 127 34.35 12.99 -12.14
N GLY A 128 33.37 13.26 -12.99
CA GLY A 128 33.51 14.22 -14.09
C GLY A 128 33.79 15.65 -13.60
N LEU A 129 33.11 16.10 -12.55
CA LEU A 129 33.37 17.42 -11.94
C LEU A 129 34.76 17.49 -11.31
N LYS A 130 35.18 16.43 -10.60
CA LYS A 130 36.53 16.34 -10.04
C LYS A 130 37.58 16.43 -11.13
N GLN A 131 37.46 15.63 -12.18
CA GLN A 131 38.40 15.66 -13.31
C GLN A 131 38.46 17.04 -13.99
N ARG A 132 37.31 17.71 -14.15
CA ARG A 132 37.27 19.09 -14.68
C ARG A 132 37.99 20.09 -13.78
N SER A 133 37.83 19.98 -12.46
CA SER A 133 38.54 20.86 -11.51
C SER A 133 40.05 20.64 -11.55
N GLU A 134 40.51 19.39 -11.64
CA GLU A 134 41.93 19.05 -11.73
C GLU A 134 42.53 19.56 -13.04
N ALA A 135 41.83 19.38 -14.17
CA ALA A 135 42.25 19.90 -15.46
C ALA A 135 42.32 21.43 -15.48
N ALA A 136 41.35 22.12 -14.85
CA ALA A 136 41.36 23.58 -14.72
C ALA A 136 42.56 24.07 -13.89
N ALA A 137 42.85 23.43 -12.76
CA ALA A 137 44.00 23.76 -11.92
C ALA A 137 45.33 23.53 -12.65
N ALA A 138 45.48 22.40 -13.36
CA ALA A 138 46.67 22.12 -14.15
C ALA A 138 46.88 23.17 -15.26
N ARG A 139 45.79 23.61 -15.90
CA ARG A 139 45.85 24.65 -16.93
C ARG A 139 46.30 26.00 -16.36
N GLU A 140 45.77 26.41 -15.21
CA GLU A 140 46.18 27.65 -14.54
C GLU A 140 47.70 27.65 -14.21
N ILE A 141 48.22 26.51 -13.76
CA ILE A 141 49.67 26.35 -13.49
C ILE A 141 50.48 26.49 -14.79
N LEU A 142 50.07 25.83 -15.87
CA LEU A 142 50.75 25.90 -17.16
C LEU A 142 50.74 27.33 -17.74
N GLU A 143 49.63 28.05 -17.62
CA GLU A 143 49.52 29.44 -18.04
C GLU A 143 50.51 30.34 -17.25
N ARG A 144 50.58 30.18 -15.92
CA ARG A 144 51.57 30.91 -15.09
C ARG A 144 53.02 30.58 -15.46
N LEU A 145 53.33 29.32 -15.76
CA LEU A 145 54.68 28.91 -16.18
C LEU A 145 55.05 29.50 -17.54
N LEU A 146 54.10 29.53 -18.49
CA LEU A 146 54.30 30.12 -19.81
C LEU A 146 54.56 31.62 -19.71
N ASP A 147 53.79 32.34 -18.89
CA ASP A 147 53.99 33.78 -18.65
C ASP A 147 55.37 34.03 -18.04
N THR A 148 55.78 33.23 -17.05
CA THR A 148 57.10 33.32 -16.44
C THR A 148 58.21 33.07 -17.47
N PHE A 149 58.06 32.05 -18.32
CA PHE A 149 59.02 31.76 -19.40
C PHE A 149 59.13 32.90 -20.41
N HIS A 150 58.02 33.51 -20.80
CA HIS A 150 58.01 34.67 -21.70
C HIS A 150 58.71 35.88 -21.07
N VAL A 151 58.46 36.16 -19.79
CA VAL A 151 59.13 37.26 -19.06
C VAL A 151 60.63 37.02 -18.96
N VAL A 152 61.05 35.80 -18.60
CA VAL A 152 62.48 35.43 -18.53
C VAL A 152 63.15 35.54 -19.90
N SER A 153 62.51 35.03 -20.96
CA SER A 153 63.05 35.12 -22.33
C SER A 153 63.25 36.56 -22.79
N LYS A 154 62.27 37.44 -22.52
CA LYS A 154 62.37 38.88 -22.80
C LYS A 154 63.52 39.52 -22.01
N ALA A 155 63.64 39.23 -20.72
CA ALA A 155 64.71 39.78 -19.87
C ALA A 155 66.10 39.33 -20.37
N SER A 156 66.28 38.04 -20.66
CA SER A 156 67.53 37.51 -21.22
C SER A 156 67.90 38.16 -22.56
N PHE A 157 66.91 38.36 -23.45
CA PHE A 157 67.13 39.04 -24.72
C PHE A 157 67.62 40.49 -24.53
N VAL A 158 67.03 41.24 -23.60
CA VAL A 158 67.44 42.62 -23.30
C VAL A 158 68.86 42.66 -22.73
N VAL A 159 69.19 41.74 -21.81
CA VAL A 159 70.54 41.65 -21.22
C VAL A 159 71.60 41.34 -22.28
N LEU A 160 71.33 40.36 -23.15
CA LEU A 160 72.26 40.00 -24.22
C LEU A 160 72.48 41.18 -25.18
N ASN A 161 71.41 41.79 -25.68
CA ASN A 161 71.52 42.94 -26.59
C ASN A 161 72.21 44.15 -25.95
N GLY A 162 71.93 44.46 -24.68
CA GLY A 162 72.62 45.51 -23.94
C GLY A 162 74.12 45.24 -23.80
N ASN A 163 74.52 43.98 -23.59
CA ASN A 163 75.92 43.58 -23.50
C ASN A 163 76.65 43.71 -24.86
N TYR A 164 76.03 43.27 -25.95
CA TYR A 164 76.55 43.47 -27.30
C TYR A 164 76.71 44.94 -27.66
N HIS A 165 75.71 45.77 -27.37
CA HIS A 165 75.77 47.21 -27.64
C HIS A 165 76.87 47.90 -26.82
N ASN A 166 77.07 47.50 -25.56
CA ASN A 166 78.18 47.99 -24.74
C ASN A 166 79.55 47.53 -25.28
N LYS A 167 79.70 46.28 -25.73
CA LYS A 167 80.92 45.81 -26.40
C LYS A 167 81.23 46.62 -27.66
N ILE A 168 80.23 46.85 -28.51
CA ILE A 168 80.38 47.64 -29.74
C ILE A 168 80.80 49.09 -29.39
N LYS A 169 80.12 49.74 -28.44
CA LYS A 169 80.51 51.07 -27.95
C LYS A 169 81.94 51.11 -27.43
N CYS A 170 82.36 50.08 -26.69
CA CYS A 170 83.72 49.98 -26.16
C CYS A 170 84.76 49.82 -27.28
N VAL A 171 84.46 49.02 -28.31
CA VAL A 171 85.33 48.88 -29.50
C VAL A 171 85.42 50.18 -30.29
N PHE A 172 84.30 50.86 -30.55
CA PHE A 172 84.31 52.16 -31.23
C PHE A 172 85.06 53.24 -30.44
N TYR A 173 84.91 53.26 -29.12
CA TYR A 173 85.65 54.17 -28.25
C TYR A 173 87.16 53.87 -28.30
N LYS A 174 87.54 52.59 -28.36
CA LYS A 174 88.95 52.17 -28.44
C LYS A 174 89.59 52.47 -29.80
N ILE A 175 88.85 52.32 -30.89
CA ILE A 175 89.31 52.68 -32.25
C ILE A 175 89.46 54.20 -32.40
N ARG A 176 88.59 55.01 -31.78
CA ARG A 176 88.64 56.47 -31.88
C ARG A 176 89.74 57.15 -31.06
N ILE A 177 90.38 56.42 -30.15
CA ILE A 177 91.48 56.91 -29.29
C ILE A 177 92.87 56.60 -29.88
N HIS A 178 92.93 55.82 -30.96
CA HIS A 178 94.13 55.59 -31.77
C HIS A 178 94.04 56.31 -33.11
#